data_AF-A0A164YCX4-F1
#
_entry.id   AF-A0A164YCX4-F1
#
_cell.length_a   1.000
_cell.length_b   1.000
_cell.length_c   1.000
_cell.angle_alpha   90.00
_cell.angle_beta   90.00
_cell.angle_gamma   90.00
#
_symmetry.space_group_name_H-M   'P 1'
#
loop_
_entity.id
_entity.type
_entity.pdbx_description
1 polymer ?
#
loop_
_entity_poly.entity_id
_entity_poly.type
_entity_poly.pdbx_seq_one_letter_code
_entity_poly.pdbx_strand_id
1 'polypeptide(L)'
;MKCVTIQYLEAIRNLKNQGIKLKRTIHLTFMPDEEIGGVLGMQAFLRSEEWKEMNVGFALDEGLANPINEFTVFFGERMPWWVKVSCPGNPGHGSRFIEGTAAEKLRTVINRFLDFRQQEKNRLEANPELTLGDVTSVNLTKIEGGIQVNVVPSELVAYFDIRVT
;
A
#
# COMPACT_ATOMS: atom_id res chain seq x y z
N MET A 1 5.46 -11.93 -5.42
CA MET A 1 5.47 -12.62 -6.75
C MET A 1 6.33 -13.90 -6.87
N LYS A 2 5.74 -15.10 -7.06
CA LYS A 2 6.52 -16.36 -7.17
C LYS A 2 7.08 -16.68 -8.58
N CYS A 3 6.33 -16.38 -9.63
CA CYS A 3 6.76 -16.67 -11.00
C CYS A 3 7.99 -15.85 -11.41
N VAL A 4 8.02 -14.55 -11.08
CA VAL A 4 9.15 -13.63 -11.33
C VAL A 4 10.42 -14.13 -10.63
N THR A 5 10.31 -14.59 -9.39
CA THR A 5 11.41 -15.24 -8.67
C THR A 5 12.04 -16.39 -9.45
N ILE A 6 11.22 -17.29 -10.01
CA ILE A 6 11.74 -18.40 -10.83
C ILE A 6 12.42 -17.90 -12.10
N GLN A 7 11.87 -16.86 -12.74
CA GLN A 7 12.48 -16.26 -13.93
C GLN A 7 13.87 -15.69 -13.63
N TYR A 8 14.05 -14.98 -12.51
CA TYR A 8 15.37 -14.50 -12.09
C TYR A 8 16.35 -15.65 -11.82
N LEU A 9 15.91 -16.70 -11.13
CA LEU A 9 16.74 -17.88 -10.87
C LEU A 9 17.20 -18.55 -12.17
N GLU A 10 16.29 -18.74 -13.12
CA GLU A 10 16.57 -19.36 -14.43
C GLU A 10 17.50 -18.48 -15.28
N ALA A 11 17.30 -17.17 -15.29
CA ALA A 11 18.18 -16.23 -15.97
C ALA A 11 19.61 -16.29 -15.40
N ILE A 12 19.75 -16.25 -14.08
CA ILE A 12 21.06 -16.36 -13.41
C ILE A 12 21.71 -17.72 -13.69
N ARG A 13 20.93 -18.82 -13.67
CA ARG A 13 21.41 -20.16 -14.01
C ARG A 13 21.96 -20.22 -15.44
N ASN A 14 21.25 -19.64 -16.40
CA ASN A 14 21.68 -19.60 -17.80
C ASN A 14 22.95 -18.77 -17.98
N LEU A 15 23.07 -17.62 -17.32
CA LEU A 15 24.31 -16.81 -17.33
C LEU A 15 25.51 -17.60 -16.79
N LYS A 16 25.31 -18.35 -15.70
CA LYS A 16 26.34 -19.22 -15.11
C LYS A 16 26.73 -20.36 -16.06
N ASN A 17 25.76 -21.03 -16.68
CA ASN A 17 26.00 -22.12 -17.63
C ASN A 17 26.75 -21.67 -18.87
N GLN A 18 26.56 -20.41 -19.30
CA GLN A 18 27.30 -19.80 -20.40
C GLN A 18 28.71 -19.32 -20.01
N GLY A 19 29.10 -19.45 -18.73
CA GLY A 19 30.41 -18.99 -18.24
C GLY A 19 30.56 -17.47 -18.20
N ILE A 20 29.46 -16.71 -18.21
CA ILE A 20 29.50 -15.25 -18.22
C ILE A 20 30.02 -14.73 -16.87
N LYS A 21 31.10 -13.96 -16.90
CA LYS A 21 31.66 -13.29 -15.72
C LYS A 21 31.19 -11.83 -15.67
N LEU A 22 30.38 -11.51 -14.67
CA LEU A 22 29.84 -10.18 -14.48
C LEU A 22 30.85 -9.24 -13.80
N LYS A 23 30.76 -7.94 -14.10
CA LYS A 23 31.62 -6.90 -13.49
C LYS A 23 31.27 -6.61 -12.03
N ARG A 24 30.05 -6.94 -11.61
CA ARG A 24 29.49 -6.71 -10.27
C ARG A 24 28.85 -7.98 -9.76
N THR A 25 28.77 -8.10 -8.44
CA THR A 25 28.04 -9.18 -7.77
C THR A 25 26.54 -9.00 -7.97
N ILE A 26 25.84 -10.07 -8.32
CA ILE A 26 24.38 -10.13 -8.24
C ILE A 26 24.03 -10.77 -6.91
N HIS A 27 23.31 -10.02 -6.07
CA HIS A 27 22.66 -10.55 -4.88
C HIS A 27 21.21 -10.86 -5.22
N LEU A 28 20.73 -12.02 -4.78
CA LEU A 28 19.34 -12.41 -4.94
C LEU A 28 18.73 -12.61 -3.56
N THR A 29 17.73 -11.81 -3.23
CA THR A 29 17.08 -11.79 -1.92
C THR A 29 15.62 -12.15 -2.06
N PHE A 30 15.13 -13.02 -1.17
CA PHE A 30 13.72 -13.38 -1.07
C PHE A 30 13.23 -12.96 0.31
N MET A 31 12.43 -11.91 0.35
CA MET A 31 11.98 -11.31 1.60
C MET A 31 10.53 -11.72 1.89
N PRO A 32 10.20 -12.04 3.15
CA PRO A 32 8.82 -12.18 3.57
C PRO A 32 8.16 -10.78 3.66
N ASP A 33 6.86 -10.77 3.95
CA ASP A 33 6.19 -9.60 4.53
C ASP A 33 5.88 -8.43 3.58
N GLU A 34 6.31 -8.48 2.30
CA GLU A 34 6.08 -7.41 1.32
C GLU A 34 4.60 -7.01 1.23
N GLU A 35 3.70 -7.97 1.03
CA GLU A 35 2.25 -7.76 0.89
C GLU A 35 1.58 -7.09 2.11
N ILE A 36 2.27 -7.02 3.26
CA ILE A 36 1.80 -6.35 4.48
C ILE A 36 2.75 -5.24 4.97
N GLY A 37 3.63 -4.76 4.10
CA GLY A 37 4.45 -3.56 4.30
C GLY A 37 5.94 -3.81 4.61
N GLY A 38 6.38 -5.06 4.67
CA GLY A 38 7.81 -5.41 4.73
C GLY A 38 8.52 -5.07 6.05
N VAL A 39 7.77 -4.81 7.14
CA VAL A 39 8.29 -4.38 8.44
C VAL A 39 9.24 -5.41 9.05
N LEU A 40 8.84 -6.68 9.04
CA LEU A 40 9.64 -7.79 9.54
C LEU A 40 10.48 -8.44 8.44
N GLY A 41 10.27 -8.06 7.19
CA GLY A 41 11.05 -8.47 6.03
C GLY A 41 12.17 -7.48 5.72
N MET A 42 12.05 -6.80 4.58
CA MET A 42 13.09 -5.92 4.06
C MET A 42 13.49 -4.81 5.05
N GLN A 43 12.53 -4.19 5.75
CA GLN A 43 12.82 -3.11 6.69
C GLN A 43 13.71 -3.56 7.86
N ALA A 44 13.51 -4.78 8.35
CA ALA A 44 14.37 -5.36 9.38
C ALA A 44 15.76 -5.69 8.81
N PHE A 45 15.83 -6.27 7.60
CA PHE A 45 17.08 -6.65 6.95
C PHE A 45 17.99 -5.45 6.66
N LEU A 46 17.43 -4.29 6.30
CA LEU A 46 18.19 -3.05 6.10
C LEU A 46 19.07 -2.64 7.30
N ARG A 47 18.76 -3.13 8.51
CA ARG A 47 19.48 -2.82 9.75
C ARG A 47 20.66 -3.76 10.01
N SER A 48 20.77 -4.85 9.26
CA SER A 48 21.79 -5.87 9.47
C SER A 48 23.15 -5.44 8.89
N GLU A 49 24.24 -6.04 9.38
CA GLU A 49 25.58 -5.79 8.83
C GLU A 49 25.72 -6.44 7.44
N GLU A 50 25.07 -7.58 7.20
CA GLU A 50 25.05 -8.27 5.91
C GLU A 50 24.50 -7.37 4.80
N TRP A 51 23.43 -6.60 5.05
CA TRP A 51 22.92 -5.63 4.08
C TRP A 51 23.95 -4.55 3.75
N LYS A 52 24.66 -4.02 4.76
CA LYS A 52 25.70 -2.99 4.56
C LYS A 52 26.87 -3.55 3.75
N GLU A 53 27.28 -4.78 4.03
CA GLU A 53 28.36 -5.47 3.32
C GLU A 53 28.03 -5.77 1.85
N MET A 54 26.75 -5.95 1.51
CA MET A 54 26.31 -6.17 0.12
C MET A 54 26.67 -5.00 -0.82
N ASN A 55 26.82 -3.77 -0.29
CA ASN A 55 27.22 -2.59 -1.06
C ASN A 55 26.41 -2.44 -2.37
N VAL A 56 25.08 -2.47 -2.23
CA VAL A 56 24.12 -2.47 -3.34
C VAL A 56 24.12 -1.09 -4.01
N GLY A 57 24.42 -1.05 -5.31
CA GLY A 57 24.36 0.18 -6.11
C GLY A 57 23.11 0.33 -6.96
N PHE A 58 22.39 -0.77 -7.19
CA PHE A 58 21.16 -0.83 -7.99
C PHE A 58 20.37 -2.07 -7.61
N ALA A 59 19.05 -1.96 -7.58
CA ALA A 59 18.14 -3.05 -7.30
C ALA A 59 17.09 -3.17 -8.42
N LEU A 60 16.78 -4.41 -8.78
CA LEU A 60 15.59 -4.74 -9.56
C LEU A 60 14.58 -5.30 -8.58
N ASP A 61 13.40 -4.70 -8.55
CA ASP A 61 12.30 -5.20 -7.76
C ASP A 61 11.43 -6.16 -8.61
N GLU A 62 10.29 -6.51 -8.06
CA GLU A 62 9.23 -7.19 -8.77
C GLU A 62 8.71 -6.39 -9.97
N GLY A 63 8.05 -7.09 -10.89
CA GLY A 63 7.63 -6.53 -12.16
C GLY A 63 6.38 -7.21 -12.70
N LEU A 64 5.72 -6.54 -13.63
CA LEU A 64 4.50 -7.04 -14.25
C LEU A 64 4.78 -7.64 -15.62
N ALA A 65 4.03 -8.68 -15.97
CA ALA A 65 4.04 -9.21 -17.33
C ALA A 65 3.50 -8.16 -18.31
N ASN A 66 4.09 -8.13 -19.49
CA ASN A 66 3.63 -7.28 -20.58
C ASN A 66 2.89 -8.13 -21.62
N PRO A 67 1.71 -7.70 -22.12
CA PRO A 67 0.95 -8.45 -23.13
C PRO A 67 1.64 -8.49 -24.51
N ILE A 68 2.62 -7.61 -24.75
CA ILE A 68 3.48 -7.60 -25.94
C ILE A 68 4.92 -7.96 -25.57
N ASN A 69 5.77 -8.12 -26.58
CA ASN A 69 7.17 -8.52 -26.40
C ASN A 69 8.07 -7.36 -25.97
N GLU A 70 7.70 -6.67 -24.89
CA GLU A 70 8.42 -5.52 -24.32
C GLU A 70 8.46 -5.62 -22.79
N PHE A 71 9.38 -4.89 -22.15
CA PHE A 71 9.43 -4.79 -20.69
C PHE A 71 8.82 -3.47 -20.24
N THR A 72 7.87 -3.54 -19.30
CA THR A 72 7.38 -2.34 -18.61
C THR A 72 8.34 -2.01 -17.47
N VAL A 73 8.96 -0.84 -17.53
CA VAL A 73 9.93 -0.39 -16.53
C VAL A 73 9.27 0.65 -15.63
N PHE A 74 9.29 0.38 -14.32
CA PHE A 74 8.84 1.29 -13.29
C PHE A 74 10.06 1.83 -12.53
N PHE A 75 10.06 3.12 -12.21
CA PHE A 75 11.15 3.78 -11.47
C PHE A 75 10.72 4.27 -10.08
N GLY A 76 9.47 3.98 -9.69
CA GLY A 76 8.91 4.34 -8.40
C GLY A 76 7.55 3.70 -8.21
N GLU A 77 7.14 3.64 -6.95
CA GLU A 77 5.82 3.16 -6.51
C GLU A 77 5.17 4.18 -5.58
N ARG A 78 3.84 4.14 -5.48
CA ARG A 78 3.11 4.99 -4.55
C ARG A 78 3.09 4.34 -3.17
N MET A 79 3.40 5.12 -2.13
CA MET A 79 3.50 4.58 -0.78
C MET A 79 2.11 4.30 -0.18
N PRO A 80 1.86 3.06 0.33
CA PRO A 80 0.64 2.73 1.07
C PRO A 80 0.64 3.35 2.46
N TRP A 81 -0.43 4.06 2.78
CA TRP A 81 -0.75 4.58 4.10
C TRP A 81 -2.10 4.00 4.52
N TRP A 82 -2.06 3.00 5.40
CA TRP A 82 -3.26 2.41 5.99
C TRP A 82 -3.63 3.12 7.28
N VAL A 83 -4.72 3.90 7.25
CA VAL A 83 -5.15 4.74 8.37
C VAL A 83 -6.36 4.12 9.04
N LYS A 84 -6.27 3.89 10.36
CA LYS A 84 -7.39 3.52 11.22
C LYS A 84 -7.86 4.75 12.01
N VAL A 85 -9.12 5.12 11.86
CA VAL A 85 -9.73 6.22 12.61
C VAL A 85 -10.80 5.70 13.54
N SER A 86 -10.54 5.80 14.85
CA SER A 86 -11.51 5.48 15.92
C SER A 86 -12.33 6.72 16.27
N CYS A 87 -13.66 6.59 16.21
CA CYS A 87 -14.62 7.65 16.54
C CYS A 87 -15.45 7.24 17.77
N PRO A 88 -15.00 7.56 19.00
CA PRO A 88 -15.79 7.32 20.21
C PRO A 88 -16.94 8.32 20.35
N GLY A 89 -18.06 7.90 20.90
CA GLY A 89 -19.22 8.77 21.13
C GLY A 89 -20.18 8.25 22.19
N ASN A 90 -21.23 9.01 22.45
CA ASN A 90 -22.19 8.70 23.50
C ASN A 90 -23.13 7.56 23.06
N PRO A 91 -23.17 6.42 23.78
CA PRO A 91 -24.10 5.33 23.48
C PRO A 91 -25.46 5.54 24.14
N GLY A 92 -26.45 4.76 23.72
CA GLY A 92 -27.73 4.66 24.40
C GLY A 92 -28.80 4.02 23.52
N HIS A 93 -30.05 4.04 23.99
CA HIS A 93 -31.15 3.43 23.24
C HIS A 93 -31.43 4.22 21.95
N GLY A 94 -31.57 3.54 20.82
CA GLY A 94 -31.77 4.14 19.49
C GLY A 94 -33.07 4.92 19.30
N SER A 95 -33.95 4.95 20.31
CA SER A 95 -35.16 5.79 20.34
C SER A 95 -34.93 7.19 20.89
N ARG A 96 -33.68 7.55 21.23
CA ARG A 96 -33.30 8.85 21.79
C ARG A 96 -32.46 9.64 20.80
N PHE A 97 -32.60 10.96 20.83
CA PHE A 97 -31.72 11.89 20.11
C PHE A 97 -30.47 12.15 20.97
N ILE A 98 -29.52 11.23 20.90
CA ILE A 98 -28.25 11.34 21.62
C ILE A 98 -27.33 12.26 20.81
N GLU A 99 -26.74 13.26 21.46
CA GLU A 99 -25.76 14.16 20.85
C GLU A 99 -24.33 13.63 21.05
N GLY A 100 -23.42 13.98 20.12
CA GLY A 100 -22.01 13.61 20.22
C GLY A 100 -21.77 12.12 19.94
N THR A 101 -22.56 11.56 19.03
CA THR A 101 -22.51 10.12 18.71
C THR A 101 -21.27 9.76 17.91
N ALA A 102 -20.89 8.49 17.96
CA ALA A 102 -19.82 7.95 17.12
C ALA A 102 -20.11 8.17 15.62
N ALA A 103 -21.38 8.08 15.22
CA ALA A 103 -21.83 8.24 13.84
C ALA A 103 -21.67 9.68 13.32
N GLU A 104 -22.00 10.70 14.12
CA GLU A 104 -21.83 12.11 13.73
C GLU A 104 -20.35 12.43 13.45
N LYS A 105 -19.47 11.96 14.33
CA LYS A 105 -18.02 12.12 14.19
C LYS A 105 -17.50 11.35 12.98
N LEU A 106 -17.91 10.09 12.84
CA LEU A 106 -17.49 9.25 11.72
C LEU A 106 -17.93 9.85 10.37
N ARG A 107 -19.16 10.36 10.27
CA ARG A 107 -19.66 11.05 9.08
C ARG A 107 -18.75 12.22 8.70
N THR A 108 -18.33 13.02 9.67
CA THR A 108 -17.41 14.15 9.44
C THR A 108 -16.08 13.66 8.88
N VAL A 109 -15.50 12.61 9.46
CA VAL A 109 -14.25 12.00 9.00
C VAL A 109 -14.38 11.48 7.58
N ILE A 110 -15.38 10.65 7.30
CA ILE A 110 -15.62 10.05 5.97
C ILE A 110 -15.76 11.15 4.93
N ASN A 111 -16.58 12.17 5.20
CA ASN A 111 -16.79 13.27 4.25
C ASN A 111 -15.47 13.96 3.93
N ARG A 112 -14.64 14.30 4.92
CA ARG A 112 -13.35 14.96 4.68
C ARG A 112 -12.42 14.13 3.79
N PHE A 113 -12.32 12.82 4.03
CA PHE A 113 -11.49 11.93 3.21
C PHE A 113 -12.04 11.78 1.78
N LEU A 114 -13.36 11.66 1.62
CA LEU A 114 -13.99 11.52 0.30
C LEU A 114 -14.00 12.83 -0.50
N ASP A 115 -14.12 13.98 0.17
CA ASP A 115 -13.99 15.30 -0.46
C ASP A 115 -12.57 15.47 -1.03
N PHE A 116 -11.54 15.12 -0.26
CA PHE A 116 -10.15 15.13 -0.74
C PHE A 116 -9.93 14.14 -1.89
N ARG A 117 -10.47 12.91 -1.79
CA ARG A 117 -10.44 11.95 -2.90
C ARG A 117 -11.03 12.54 -4.17
N GLN A 118 -12.17 13.22 -4.06
CA GLN A 118 -12.83 13.81 -5.22
C GLN A 118 -12.00 14.95 -5.83
N GLN A 119 -11.31 15.75 -5.00
CA GLN A 119 -10.39 16.78 -5.47
C GLN A 119 -9.24 16.18 -6.28
N GLU A 120 -8.59 15.13 -5.78
CA GLU A 120 -7.49 14.45 -6.48
C GLU A 120 -7.97 13.74 -7.75
N LYS A 121 -9.16 13.16 -7.73
CA LYS A 121 -9.79 12.59 -8.92
C LYS A 121 -10.06 13.66 -9.99
N ASN A 122 -10.62 14.80 -9.59
CA ASN A 122 -10.87 15.91 -10.53
C ASN A 122 -9.56 16.45 -11.11
N ARG A 123 -8.49 16.53 -10.30
CA ARG A 123 -7.16 16.93 -10.76
C ARG A 123 -6.61 15.99 -11.82
N LEU A 124 -6.75 14.67 -11.63
CA LEU A 124 -6.37 13.67 -12.63
C LEU A 124 -7.18 13.81 -13.94
N GLU A 125 -8.50 13.96 -13.83
CA GLU A 125 -9.38 14.09 -15.01
C GLU A 125 -9.17 15.40 -15.78
N ALA A 126 -8.77 16.47 -15.09
CA ALA A 126 -8.57 17.79 -15.68
C ALA A 126 -7.25 17.93 -16.45
N ASN A 127 -6.26 17.06 -16.23
CA ASN A 127 -4.97 17.12 -16.89
C ASN A 127 -4.58 15.76 -17.51
N PRO A 128 -4.68 15.60 -18.85
CA PRO A 128 -4.30 14.38 -19.55
C PRO A 128 -2.82 13.97 -19.42
N GLU A 129 -1.94 14.88 -18.98
CA GLU A 129 -0.53 14.57 -18.73
C GLU A 129 -0.33 13.85 -17.39
N LEU A 130 -1.30 13.93 -16.47
CA LEU A 130 -1.23 13.24 -15.19
C LEU A 130 -1.62 11.77 -15.37
N THR A 131 -0.90 10.92 -14.67
CA THR A 131 -1.22 9.51 -14.50
C THR A 131 -1.72 9.26 -13.07
N LEU A 132 -2.20 8.04 -12.81
CA LEU A 132 -2.57 7.64 -11.46
C LEU A 132 -1.39 7.71 -10.46
N GLY A 133 -0.15 7.67 -10.97
CA GLY A 133 1.07 7.86 -10.20
C GLY A 133 1.25 9.28 -9.65
N ASP A 134 0.55 10.28 -10.21
CA ASP A 134 0.74 11.70 -9.92
C ASP A 134 -0.34 12.32 -9.01
N VAL A 135 -1.34 11.51 -8.64
CA VAL A 135 -2.39 11.87 -7.68
C VAL A 135 -2.51 10.90 -6.50
N THR A 136 -2.83 11.45 -5.34
CA THR A 136 -3.10 10.69 -4.13
C THR A 136 -4.50 10.08 -4.18
N SER A 137 -4.59 8.76 -4.05
CA SER A 137 -5.89 8.08 -3.96
C SER A 137 -6.21 7.73 -2.52
N VAL A 138 -7.44 7.99 -2.08
CA VAL A 138 -7.95 7.64 -0.73
C VAL A 138 -9.19 6.79 -0.86
N ASN A 139 -9.21 5.57 -0.33
CA ASN A 139 -10.37 4.68 -0.36
C ASN A 139 -10.78 4.27 1.06
N LEU A 140 -12.06 4.38 1.40
CA LEU A 140 -12.63 3.75 2.59
C LEU A 140 -12.76 2.25 2.33
N THR A 141 -12.01 1.43 3.05
CA THR A 141 -11.91 -0.02 2.79
C THR A 141 -12.67 -0.87 3.81
N LYS A 142 -12.89 -0.35 5.02
CA LYS A 142 -13.56 -1.09 6.10
C LYS A 142 -14.23 -0.15 7.10
N ILE A 143 -15.39 -0.53 7.62
CA ILE A 143 -16.06 0.10 8.76
C ILE A 143 -16.41 -0.99 9.79
N GLU A 144 -16.25 -0.69 11.07
CA GLU A 144 -16.60 -1.56 12.19
C GLU A 144 -17.31 -0.80 13.32
N GLY A 145 -18.09 -1.52 14.13
CA GLY A 145 -18.68 -1.04 15.37
C GLY A 145 -20.19 -1.25 15.46
N GLY A 146 -20.77 -0.92 16.62
CA GLY A 146 -22.15 -1.27 16.98
C GLY A 146 -22.29 -2.69 17.54
N ILE A 147 -23.37 -2.93 18.29
CA ILE A 147 -23.62 -4.20 18.99
C ILE A 147 -25.01 -4.75 18.65
N GLN A 148 -26.03 -3.90 18.65
CA GLN A 148 -27.42 -4.26 18.35
C GLN A 148 -28.11 -3.15 17.55
N VAL A 149 -29.16 -3.50 16.81
CA VAL A 149 -29.91 -2.57 15.94
C VAL A 149 -30.57 -1.41 16.70
N ASN A 150 -30.92 -1.61 17.97
CA ASN A 150 -31.58 -0.61 18.83
C ASN A 150 -30.62 0.12 19.78
N VAL A 151 -29.29 0.01 19.59
CA VAL A 151 -28.28 0.65 20.44
C VAL A 151 -27.41 1.57 19.60
N VAL A 152 -27.35 2.85 20.00
CA VAL A 152 -26.39 3.82 19.45
C VAL A 152 -24.98 3.39 19.86
N PRO A 153 -24.04 3.19 18.93
CA PRO A 153 -22.69 2.71 19.23
C PRO A 153 -21.88 3.68 20.11
N SER A 154 -21.10 3.13 21.05
CA SER A 154 -20.10 3.88 21.82
C SER A 154 -18.83 4.18 21.02
N GLU A 155 -18.57 3.40 19.97
CA GLU A 155 -17.45 3.61 19.04
C GLU A 155 -17.83 3.10 17.65
N LEU A 156 -17.36 3.81 16.63
CA LEU A 156 -17.27 3.32 15.27
C LEU A 156 -15.85 3.54 14.76
N VAL A 157 -15.37 2.63 13.93
CA VAL A 157 -14.01 2.66 13.39
C VAL A 157 -14.08 2.60 11.87
N ALA A 158 -13.33 3.45 11.17
CA ALA A 158 -13.15 3.38 9.73
C ALA A 158 -11.68 3.20 9.36
N TYR A 159 -11.44 2.47 8.27
CA TYR A 159 -10.12 2.18 7.74
C TYR A 159 -10.02 2.74 6.33
N PHE A 160 -8.93 3.45 6.05
CA PHE A 160 -8.66 4.03 4.74
C PHE A 160 -7.36 3.49 4.18
N ASP A 161 -7.35 3.08 2.90
CA ASP A 161 -6.14 2.84 2.12
C ASP A 161 -5.85 4.11 1.31
N ILE A 162 -4.70 4.72 1.62
CA ILE A 162 -4.21 5.93 0.98
C ILE A 162 -2.96 5.56 0.19
N ARG A 163 -2.90 5.92 -1.09
CA ARG A 163 -1.69 5.80 -1.91
C ARG A 163 -1.16 7.19 -2.17
N VAL A 164 -0.09 7.56 -1.48
CA VAL A 164 0.54 8.88 -1.56
C VAL A 164 1.51 8.91 -2.74
N THR A 165 1.59 10.06 -3.38
CA THR A 165 2.47 10.37 -4.52
C THR A 165 3.64 11.22 -4.10
#